data_AF-A0A3A8I3F4-F1
#
_entry.id   AF-A0A3A8I3F4-F1
#
_cell.length_a   1.000
_cell.length_b   1.000
_cell.length_c   1.000
_cell.angle_alpha   90.00
_cell.angle_beta   90.00
_cell.angle_gamma   90.00
#
_symmetry.space_group_name_H-M   'P 1'
#
loop_
_entity.id
_entity.type
_entity.pdbx_description
1 polymer ?
#
loop_
_entity_poly.entity_id
_entity_poly.type
_entity_poly.pdbx_seq_one_letter_code
_entity_poly.pdbx_strand_id
1 'polypeptide(L)'
;MTRHRIHTGTDIACVGIWDAGLPPSKRSIEGKALEASAARGELLPIYTHADGSYILQIHVDEPFVPPPSQQFETLGREFGLHLGSGTAIAGGCEDFRSPRPQITSVEDQFHVEPSWYRVRVHLNQMDGPEHEERAHQEARQTLTPEEFARYTRLGKSRRVGCLLAGVAVSAVMAAVFFRNGLALGALVTLMAGAMGWMFLRFKRDGYAALHLRYQRALDAAVPPDIVLELYRAEGPLPGGSVALEGQPFS
;
A
#
# COMPACT_ATOMS: atom_id res chain seq x y z
N MET A 1 15.88 17.93 3.62
CA MET A 1 14.51 18.12 3.09
C MET A 1 14.17 16.84 2.37
N THR A 2 13.29 16.06 2.95
CA THR A 2 13.06 14.67 2.52
C THR A 2 11.57 14.39 2.53
N ARG A 3 11.09 13.78 1.45
CA ARG A 3 9.70 13.35 1.29
C ARG A 3 9.67 11.84 1.15
N HIS A 4 8.77 11.20 1.88
CA HIS A 4 8.57 9.75 1.84
C HIS A 4 7.11 9.45 1.50
N ARG A 5 6.89 8.42 0.69
CA ARG A 5 5.56 7.93 0.34
C ARG A 5 5.52 6.45 0.69
N ILE A 6 4.65 6.09 1.62
CA ILE A 6 4.61 4.75 2.23
C ILE A 6 3.20 4.19 2.07
N HIS A 7 3.11 2.97 1.54
CA HIS A 7 1.86 2.25 1.37
C HIS A 7 1.64 1.37 2.59
N THR A 8 0.86 1.88 3.55
CA THR A 8 0.60 1.19 4.81
C THR A 8 -0.65 0.32 4.70
N GLY A 9 -0.64 -0.84 5.34
CA GLY A 9 -1.82 -1.67 5.55
C GLY A 9 -2.19 -1.74 7.02
N THR A 10 -3.46 -1.96 7.33
CA THR A 10 -3.93 -2.25 8.69
C THR A 10 -5.14 -3.19 8.68
N ASP A 11 -5.17 -4.11 9.63
CA ASP A 11 -6.26 -5.04 9.97
C ASP A 11 -7.02 -4.60 11.25
N ILE A 12 -6.70 -3.43 11.83
CA ILE A 12 -7.32 -2.90 13.05
C ILE A 12 -7.75 -1.44 12.90
N ALA A 13 -7.98 -0.99 11.68
CA ALA A 13 -8.34 0.39 11.35
C ALA A 13 -7.43 1.45 12.02
N CYS A 14 -6.12 1.20 12.08
CA CYS A 14 -5.16 2.12 12.66
C CYS A 14 -3.81 2.04 11.93
N VAL A 15 -3.37 3.16 11.40
CA VAL A 15 -2.00 3.33 10.86
C VAL A 15 -1.25 4.33 11.73
N GLY A 16 0.07 4.35 11.69
CA GLY A 16 0.83 5.30 12.50
C GLY A 16 2.30 5.38 12.12
N ILE A 17 3.00 6.29 12.81
CA ILE A 17 4.46 6.46 12.70
C ILE A 17 5.11 6.29 14.07
N TRP A 18 6.23 5.56 14.11
CA TRP A 18 7.02 5.36 15.31
C TRP A 18 8.51 5.20 15.01
N ASP A 19 9.34 5.24 16.05
CA ASP A 19 10.77 5.00 15.96
C ASP A 19 11.08 3.49 15.86
N ALA A 20 11.88 3.10 14.86
CA ALA A 20 12.25 1.71 14.61
C ALA A 20 13.20 1.14 15.69
N GLY A 21 13.92 2.01 16.41
CA GLY A 21 14.85 1.62 17.47
C GLY A 21 14.17 1.29 18.80
N LEU A 22 12.84 1.42 18.92
CA LEU A 22 12.12 1.06 20.13
C LEU A 22 12.22 -0.45 20.40
N PRO A 23 12.50 -0.87 21.65
CA PRO A 23 12.65 -2.28 21.96
C PRO A 23 11.32 -3.02 21.77
N PRO A 24 11.30 -4.22 21.17
CA PRO A 24 10.08 -4.97 20.95
C PRO A 24 9.39 -5.29 22.29
N SER A 25 8.06 -5.30 22.26
CA SER A 25 7.24 -5.70 23.39
C SER A 25 7.12 -7.23 23.43
N LYS A 26 6.90 -7.79 24.62
CA LYS A 26 6.63 -9.23 24.79
C LYS A 26 5.24 -9.64 24.29
N ARG A 27 4.32 -8.68 24.18
CA ARG A 27 2.91 -8.85 23.77
C ARG A 27 2.51 -7.69 22.86
N SER A 28 1.47 -7.87 22.05
CA SER A 28 0.89 -6.77 21.26
C SER A 28 0.50 -5.61 22.18
N ILE A 29 0.69 -4.38 21.68
CA ILE A 29 0.33 -3.15 22.38
C ILE A 29 -0.95 -2.64 21.70
N GLU A 30 -2.07 -2.71 22.41
CA GLU A 30 -3.39 -2.36 21.88
C GLU A 30 -4.18 -1.53 22.92
N GLY A 31 -5.24 -0.85 22.46
CA GLY A 31 -6.15 -0.07 23.32
C GLY A 31 -5.41 0.93 24.21
N LYS A 32 -5.71 0.92 25.52
CA LYS A 32 -5.12 1.85 26.49
C LYS A 32 -3.59 1.83 26.56
N ALA A 33 -2.96 0.69 26.26
CA ALA A 33 -1.50 0.60 26.25
C ALA A 33 -0.91 1.36 25.05
N LEU A 34 -1.59 1.27 23.89
CA LEU A 34 -1.25 2.03 22.69
C LEU A 34 -1.42 3.53 22.92
N GLU A 35 -2.56 3.94 23.51
CA GLU A 35 -2.83 5.32 23.89
C GLU A 35 -1.78 5.88 24.87
N ALA A 36 -1.34 5.07 25.84
CA ALA A 36 -0.30 5.49 26.77
C ALA A 36 1.06 5.68 26.08
N SER A 37 1.42 4.82 25.11
CA SER A 37 2.62 5.01 24.27
C SER A 37 2.49 6.24 23.38
N ALA A 38 1.30 6.48 22.82
CA ALA A 38 1.00 7.66 22.03
C ALA A 38 1.13 8.96 22.83
N ALA A 39 0.62 8.98 24.07
CA ALA A 39 0.75 10.13 24.98
C ALA A 39 2.21 10.45 25.34
N ARG A 40 3.10 9.45 25.34
CA ARG A 40 4.55 9.62 25.52
C ARG A 40 5.30 10.02 24.25
N GLY A 41 4.62 10.10 23.11
CA GLY A 41 5.23 10.39 21.81
C GLY A 41 6.08 9.24 21.25
N GLU A 42 5.88 7.99 21.71
CA GLU A 42 6.57 6.82 21.15
C GLU A 42 6.01 6.39 19.78
N LEU A 43 4.76 6.78 19.51
CA LEU A 43 3.97 6.46 18.33
C LEU A 43 2.99 7.61 18.11
N LEU A 44 2.69 7.93 16.86
CA LEU A 44 1.50 8.71 16.49
C LEU A 44 0.50 7.78 15.79
N PRO A 45 -0.54 7.29 16.48
CA PRO A 45 -1.59 6.48 15.86
C PRO A 45 -2.63 7.38 15.20
N ILE A 46 -3.10 6.93 14.04
CA ILE A 46 -4.11 7.55 13.20
C ILE A 46 -5.19 6.51 12.95
N TYR A 47 -6.33 6.66 13.62
CA TYR A 47 -7.47 5.75 13.54
C TYR A 47 -8.26 6.03 12.27
N THR A 48 -8.29 5.03 11.38
CA THR A 48 -8.80 5.13 10.01
C THR A 48 -10.25 4.62 9.85
N HIS A 49 -10.85 4.06 10.91
CA HIS A 49 -12.20 3.46 10.97
C HIS A 49 -12.45 2.20 10.16
N ALA A 50 -11.72 2.01 9.07
CA ALA A 50 -11.76 0.80 8.27
C ALA A 50 -10.39 0.16 8.15
N ASP A 51 -10.39 -1.17 8.14
CA ASP A 51 -9.24 -1.96 7.72
C ASP A 51 -8.98 -1.74 6.23
N GLY A 52 -7.72 -1.80 5.81
CA GLY A 52 -7.38 -1.58 4.42
C GLY A 52 -5.98 -1.05 4.22
N SER A 53 -5.77 -0.40 3.08
CA SER A 53 -4.50 0.18 2.70
C SER A 53 -4.62 1.69 2.59
N TYR A 54 -3.65 2.40 3.15
CA TYR A 54 -3.57 3.85 3.20
C TYR A 54 -2.20 4.31 2.73
N ILE A 55 -2.18 5.35 1.90
CA ILE A 55 -0.97 5.96 1.39
C ILE A 55 -0.62 7.18 2.26
N LEU A 56 0.46 7.03 3.01
CA LEU A 56 1.02 8.10 3.83
C LEU A 56 2.09 8.85 3.05
N GLN A 57 2.00 10.17 3.01
CA GLN A 57 3.06 11.03 2.52
C GLN A 57 3.66 11.85 3.66
N ILE A 58 4.95 11.71 3.89
CA ILE A 58 5.65 12.30 5.03
C ILE A 58 6.62 13.36 4.51
N HIS A 59 6.52 14.59 5.01
CA HIS A 59 7.40 15.71 4.70
C HIS A 59 8.23 16.04 5.93
N VAL A 60 9.56 16.00 5.81
CA VAL A 60 10.47 16.23 6.93
C VAL A 60 11.20 17.56 6.74
N ASP A 61 11.02 18.45 7.72
CA ASP A 61 11.49 19.84 7.73
C ASP A 61 11.06 20.63 6.48
N GLU A 62 9.88 20.32 5.94
CA GLU A 62 9.32 20.94 4.74
C GLU A 62 7.80 21.10 4.89
N PRO A 63 7.23 22.27 4.52
CA PRO A 63 5.78 22.45 4.54
C PRO A 63 5.10 21.67 3.42
N PHE A 64 3.94 21.12 3.73
CA PHE A 64 3.02 20.59 2.75
C PHE A 64 2.21 21.72 2.14
N VAL A 65 2.30 21.83 0.81
CA VAL A 65 1.47 22.74 0.02
C VAL A 65 0.56 21.86 -0.84
N PRO A 66 -0.75 21.78 -0.51
CA PRO A 66 -1.66 20.93 -1.27
C PRO A 66 -1.79 21.44 -2.71
N PRO A 67 -1.85 20.53 -3.71
CA PRO A 67 -2.18 20.92 -5.08
C PRO A 67 -3.53 21.64 -5.13
N PRO A 68 -3.73 22.67 -5.98
CA PRO A 68 -4.99 23.41 -6.06
C PRO A 68 -6.23 22.55 -6.37
N SER A 69 -6.02 21.38 -6.95
CA SER A 69 -7.06 20.42 -7.35
C SER A 69 -7.39 19.37 -6.28
N GLN A 70 -6.76 19.44 -5.11
CA GLN A 70 -6.95 18.51 -4.00
C GLN A 70 -7.30 19.29 -2.73
N GLN A 71 -8.28 18.79 -1.97
CA GLN A 71 -8.69 19.37 -0.71
C GLN A 71 -8.10 18.55 0.44
N PHE A 72 -7.30 19.20 1.27
CA PHE A 72 -6.75 18.60 2.48
C PHE A 72 -7.27 19.36 3.69
N GLU A 73 -7.72 18.63 4.70
CA GLU A 73 -8.06 19.17 6.01
C GLU A 73 -6.93 18.87 6.99
N THR A 74 -6.42 19.90 7.67
CA THR A 74 -5.48 19.71 8.78
C THR A 74 -6.23 19.24 10.01
N LEU A 75 -5.92 18.04 10.49
CA LEU A 75 -6.59 17.42 11.63
C LEU A 75 -5.94 17.80 12.97
N GLY A 76 -6.77 18.26 13.91
CA GLY A 76 -6.40 18.42 15.31
C GLY A 76 -5.35 19.51 15.58
N ARG A 77 -4.51 19.27 16.59
CA ARG A 77 -3.39 20.13 17.01
C ARG A 77 -2.06 19.52 16.57
N GLU A 78 -0.94 20.22 16.81
CA GLU A 78 0.39 19.61 16.64
C GLU A 78 0.63 18.51 17.69
N PHE A 79 1.20 17.38 17.26
CA PHE A 79 1.52 16.24 18.12
C PHE A 79 3.03 16.06 18.29
N GLY A 80 3.47 15.70 19.48
CA GLY A 80 4.86 15.32 19.75
C GLY A 80 5.14 13.86 19.36
N LEU A 81 6.18 13.65 18.56
CA LEU A 81 6.67 12.31 18.18
C LEU A 81 8.20 12.25 18.38
N HIS A 82 8.68 11.25 19.11
CA HIS A 82 10.10 11.05 19.35
C HIS A 82 10.66 9.99 18.39
N LEU A 83 11.56 10.42 17.50
CA LEU A 83 12.26 9.56 16.54
C LEU A 83 13.75 9.59 16.87
N GLY A 84 14.13 8.85 17.90
CA GLY A 84 15.46 8.93 18.53
C GLY A 84 16.55 8.07 17.90
N SER A 85 16.19 7.06 17.10
CA SER A 85 17.16 6.15 16.46
C SER A 85 17.68 6.65 15.11
N GLY A 86 16.98 7.63 14.51
CA GLY A 86 17.22 8.09 13.15
C GLY A 86 16.57 7.23 12.06
N THR A 87 15.83 6.20 12.46
CA THR A 87 15.00 5.38 11.55
C THR A 87 13.58 5.35 12.08
N ALA A 88 12.64 5.81 11.25
CA ALA A 88 11.22 5.77 11.53
C ALA A 88 10.55 4.70 10.67
N ILE A 89 9.41 4.21 11.15
CA ILE A 89 8.53 3.29 10.44
C ILE A 89 7.17 3.96 10.32
N ALA A 90 6.52 3.81 9.17
CA ALA A 90 5.09 4.08 9.03
C ALA A 90 4.36 2.79 8.65
N GLY A 91 3.33 2.39 9.37
CA GLY A 91 2.65 1.11 9.13
C GLY A 91 1.38 0.96 9.94
N GLY A 92 0.79 -0.24 9.92
CA GLY A 92 -0.34 -0.60 10.77
C GLY A 92 0.06 -0.57 12.25
N CYS A 93 -0.78 0.01 13.10
CA CYS A 93 -0.53 0.13 14.55
C CYS A 93 -0.39 -1.24 15.24
N GLU A 94 -0.93 -2.31 14.67
CA GLU A 94 -0.81 -3.69 15.15
C GLU A 94 0.64 -4.19 15.17
N ASP A 95 1.50 -3.63 14.32
CA ASP A 95 2.92 -3.97 14.24
C ASP A 95 3.79 -3.13 15.17
N PHE A 96 3.21 -2.13 15.85
CA PHE A 96 3.94 -1.26 16.78
C PHE A 96 4.60 -2.09 17.89
N ARG A 97 5.94 -2.14 17.85
CA ARG A 97 6.81 -2.94 18.74
C ARG A 97 6.42 -4.42 18.79
N SER A 98 5.74 -4.94 17.77
CA SER A 98 5.45 -6.36 17.65
C SER A 98 6.76 -7.13 17.48
N PRO A 99 6.96 -8.25 18.21
CA PRO A 99 8.14 -9.10 18.01
C PRO A 99 8.09 -9.87 16.67
N ARG A 100 6.93 -9.87 16.00
CA ARG A 100 6.68 -10.54 14.72
C ARG A 100 5.73 -9.66 13.89
N PRO A 101 6.24 -8.57 13.28
CA PRO A 101 5.42 -7.73 12.41
C PRO A 101 4.91 -8.57 11.23
N GLN A 102 3.66 -8.37 10.84
CA GLN A 102 3.01 -9.15 9.78
C GLN A 102 2.80 -8.36 8.49
N ILE A 103 2.60 -7.06 8.61
CA ILE A 103 2.26 -6.18 7.49
C ILE A 103 3.44 -5.27 7.14
N THR A 104 4.06 -4.70 8.17
CA THR A 104 5.14 -3.74 8.06
C THR A 104 6.47 -4.43 7.76
N SER A 105 7.25 -3.83 6.86
CA SER A 105 8.47 -4.37 6.27
C SER A 105 9.62 -3.35 6.32
N VAL A 106 10.74 -3.70 5.70
CA VAL A 106 11.89 -2.77 5.54
C VAL A 106 11.57 -1.62 4.58
N GLU A 107 10.63 -1.82 3.64
CA GLU A 107 10.24 -0.79 2.66
C GLU A 107 9.42 0.34 3.31
N ASP A 108 8.86 0.08 4.49
CA ASP A 108 8.09 1.01 5.30
C ASP A 108 8.97 1.85 6.25
N GLN A 109 10.28 1.64 6.20
CA GLN A 109 11.27 2.39 6.97
C GLN A 109 11.78 3.59 6.19
N PHE A 110 12.00 4.69 6.91
CA PHE A 110 12.62 5.88 6.36
C PHE A 110 13.56 6.53 7.38
N HIS A 111 14.57 7.23 6.88
CA HIS A 111 15.58 7.86 7.71
C HIS A 111 15.25 9.32 7.99
N VAL A 112 15.41 9.72 9.24
CA VAL A 112 15.25 11.08 9.72
C VAL A 112 16.39 11.42 10.68
N GLU A 113 16.63 12.70 10.93
CA GLU A 113 17.57 13.09 11.96
C GLU A 113 17.02 12.73 13.35
N PRO A 114 17.81 12.14 14.26
CA PRO A 114 17.36 11.85 15.62
C PRO A 114 16.83 13.10 16.34
N SER A 115 15.55 13.13 16.71
CA SER A 115 14.96 14.29 17.37
C SER A 115 13.56 14.04 17.94
N TRP A 116 13.04 15.05 18.63
CA TRP A 116 11.60 15.23 18.79
C TRP A 116 11.05 16.00 17.60
N TYR A 117 9.88 15.58 17.14
CA TYR A 117 9.18 16.18 16.01
C TYR A 117 7.82 16.70 16.46
N ARG A 118 7.47 17.90 15.99
CA ARG A 118 6.09 18.38 15.92
C ARG A 118 5.48 17.86 14.64
N VAL A 119 4.37 17.15 14.77
CA VAL A 119 3.67 16.52 13.67
C VAL A 119 2.36 17.25 13.42
N ARG A 120 2.15 17.68 12.18
CA ARG A 120 0.82 18.07 11.67
C ARG A 120 0.32 17.00 10.74
N VAL A 121 -0.98 16.71 10.82
CA VAL A 121 -1.63 15.68 10.03
C VAL A 121 -2.64 16.35 9.11
N HIS A 122 -2.58 16.03 7.81
CA HIS A 122 -3.53 16.50 6.83
C HIS A 122 -4.22 15.29 6.20
N LEU A 123 -5.55 15.27 6.24
CA LEU A 123 -6.38 14.25 5.62
C LEU A 123 -6.83 14.73 4.24
N ASN A 124 -6.69 13.87 3.24
CA ASN A 124 -7.29 14.10 1.94
C ASN A 124 -8.81 13.92 2.04
N GLN A 125 -9.56 15.01 1.83
CA GLN A 125 -11.02 15.02 1.90
C GLN A 125 -11.70 14.63 0.57
N MET A 126 -10.90 14.16 -0.39
CA MET A 126 -11.40 13.86 -1.74
C MET A 126 -11.90 12.42 -1.83
N ASP A 127 -13.17 12.19 -1.48
CA ASP A 127 -13.88 10.96 -1.81
C ASP A 127 -14.60 11.09 -3.16
N GLY A 128 -14.15 10.36 -4.18
CA GLY A 128 -14.91 10.29 -5.43
C GLY A 128 -14.24 9.53 -6.58
N PRO A 129 -15.04 8.89 -7.47
CA PRO A 129 -14.55 8.11 -8.61
C PRO A 129 -13.73 8.95 -9.62
N GLU A 130 -13.91 10.28 -9.63
CA GLU A 130 -13.19 11.19 -10.52
C GLU A 130 -11.67 11.18 -10.30
N HIS A 131 -11.21 10.87 -9.08
CA HIS A 131 -9.78 10.81 -8.76
C HIS A 131 -9.15 9.51 -9.23
N GLU A 132 -9.83 8.39 -9.01
CA GLU A 132 -9.40 7.10 -9.55
C GLU A 132 -9.33 7.16 -11.08
N GLU A 133 -10.34 7.78 -11.72
CA GLU A 133 -10.33 8.01 -13.15
C GLU A 133 -9.17 8.91 -13.61
N ARG A 134 -8.88 10.00 -12.88
CA ARG A 134 -7.75 10.88 -13.18
C ARG A 134 -6.41 10.17 -13.03
N ALA A 135 -6.20 9.44 -11.93
CA ALA A 135 -4.99 8.66 -11.71
C ALA A 135 -4.82 7.60 -12.82
N HIS A 136 -5.90 6.97 -13.25
CA HIS A 136 -5.89 6.08 -14.41
C HIS A 136 -5.60 6.81 -15.72
N GLN A 137 -6.10 8.03 -15.93
CA GLN A 137 -5.78 8.84 -17.11
C GLN A 137 -4.28 9.20 -17.15
N GLU A 138 -3.70 9.61 -16.02
CA GLU A 138 -2.27 9.90 -15.91
C GLU A 138 -1.43 8.64 -16.12
N ALA A 139 -1.82 7.51 -15.50
CA ALA A 139 -1.17 6.23 -15.71
C ALA A 139 -1.18 5.79 -17.19
N ARG A 140 -2.29 6.03 -17.90
CA ARG A 140 -2.41 5.76 -19.34
C ARG A 140 -1.42 6.57 -20.17
N GLN A 141 -1.14 7.82 -19.80
CA GLN A 141 -0.22 8.69 -20.55
C GLN A 141 1.23 8.20 -20.51
N THR A 142 1.59 7.34 -19.55
CA THR A 142 2.93 6.73 -19.49
C THR A 142 3.16 5.61 -20.51
N LEU A 143 2.10 5.17 -21.17
CA LEU A 143 2.13 4.19 -22.25
C LEU A 143 1.79 4.90 -23.57
N THR A 144 2.45 4.52 -24.66
CA THR A 144 2.00 4.97 -25.98
C THR A 144 0.60 4.42 -26.28
N PRO A 145 -0.18 5.04 -27.19
CA PRO A 145 -1.50 4.52 -27.56
C PRO A 145 -1.46 3.05 -28.02
N GLU A 146 -0.39 2.66 -28.72
CA GLU A 146 -0.15 1.28 -29.17
C GLU A 146 0.16 0.34 -27.99
N GLU A 147 1.01 0.77 -27.05
CA GLU A 147 1.32 0.02 -25.83
C GLU A 147 0.06 -0.18 -24.98
N PHE A 148 -0.76 0.85 -24.81
CA PHE A 148 -2.01 0.76 -24.06
C PHE A 148 -3.05 -0.13 -24.75
N ALA A 149 -3.19 -0.04 -26.07
CA ALA A 149 -4.04 -0.95 -26.84
C ALA A 149 -3.56 -2.41 -26.73
N ARG A 150 -2.24 -2.64 -26.72
CA ARG A 150 -1.65 -3.96 -26.48
C ARG A 150 -1.88 -4.44 -25.06
N TYR A 151 -1.69 -3.58 -24.05
CA TYR A 151 -1.91 -3.87 -22.64
C TYR A 151 -3.36 -4.32 -22.37
N THR A 152 -4.34 -3.54 -22.84
CA THR A 152 -5.77 -3.86 -22.70
C THR A 152 -6.16 -5.14 -23.43
N ARG A 153 -5.64 -5.35 -24.66
CA ARG A 153 -5.87 -6.58 -25.44
C ARG A 153 -5.26 -7.81 -24.76
N LEU A 154 -4.03 -7.71 -24.28
CA LEU A 154 -3.35 -8.79 -23.56
C LEU A 154 -4.08 -9.12 -22.26
N GLY A 155 -4.50 -8.11 -21.48
CA GLY A 155 -5.28 -8.26 -20.26
C GLY A 155 -6.60 -9.02 -20.49
N LYS A 156 -7.39 -8.64 -21.52
CA LYS A 156 -8.61 -9.36 -21.91
C LYS A 156 -8.31 -10.79 -22.36
N SER A 157 -7.29 -10.99 -23.20
CA SER A 157 -6.91 -12.32 -23.70
C SER A 157 -6.44 -13.27 -22.59
N ARG A 158 -5.86 -12.74 -21.52
CA ARG A 158 -5.42 -13.51 -20.35
C ARG A 158 -6.62 -14.03 -19.54
N ARG A 159 -7.64 -13.20 -19.30
CA ARG A 159 -8.87 -13.62 -18.62
C ARG A 159 -9.60 -14.71 -19.41
N VAL A 160 -9.79 -14.48 -20.71
CA VAL A 160 -10.42 -15.47 -21.60
C VAL A 160 -9.59 -16.74 -21.72
N GLY A 161 -8.26 -16.63 -21.84
CA GLY A 161 -7.35 -17.77 -21.89
C GLY A 161 -7.37 -18.62 -20.63
N CYS A 162 -7.43 -18.00 -19.45
CA CYS A 162 -7.60 -18.72 -18.18
C CYS A 162 -8.92 -19.48 -18.12
N LEU A 163 -10.04 -18.87 -18.56
CA LEU A 163 -11.34 -19.53 -18.61
C LEU A 163 -11.35 -20.73 -19.57
N LEU A 164 -10.82 -20.55 -20.78
CA LEU A 164 -10.75 -21.62 -21.79
C LEU A 164 -9.82 -22.76 -21.35
N ALA A 165 -8.69 -22.45 -20.71
CA ALA A 165 -7.81 -23.47 -20.15
C ALA A 165 -8.50 -24.28 -19.05
N GLY A 166 -9.27 -23.63 -18.16
CA GLY A 166 -10.09 -24.31 -17.16
C GLY A 166 -11.07 -25.30 -17.79
N VAL A 167 -11.82 -24.86 -18.81
CA VAL A 167 -12.78 -25.71 -19.54
C VAL A 167 -12.08 -26.88 -20.24
N ALA A 168 -10.95 -26.64 -20.90
CA ALA A 168 -10.20 -27.68 -21.60
C ALA A 168 -9.64 -28.74 -20.64
N VAL A 169 -9.11 -28.32 -19.47
CA VAL A 169 -8.65 -29.25 -18.42
C VAL A 169 -9.81 -30.10 -17.90
N SER A 170 -10.98 -29.50 -17.64
CA SER A 170 -12.17 -30.25 -17.22
C SER A 170 -12.64 -31.26 -18.26
N ALA A 171 -12.62 -30.89 -19.55
CA ALA A 171 -13.02 -31.77 -20.64
C ALA A 171 -12.04 -32.94 -20.86
N VAL A 172 -10.73 -32.70 -20.73
CA VAL A 172 -9.70 -33.75 -20.82
C VAL A 172 -9.80 -34.70 -19.63
N MET A 173 -9.99 -34.18 -18.41
CA MET A 173 -10.21 -35.02 -17.22
C MET A 173 -11.43 -35.92 -17.42
N ALA A 174 -12.57 -35.37 -17.87
CA ALA A 174 -13.75 -36.15 -18.19
C ALA A 174 -13.47 -37.22 -19.26
N ALA A 175 -12.82 -36.87 -20.37
CA ALA A 175 -12.50 -37.82 -21.44
C ALA A 175 -11.55 -38.95 -21.00
N VAL A 176 -10.57 -38.66 -20.14
CA VAL A 176 -9.66 -39.67 -19.57
C VAL A 176 -10.41 -40.62 -18.63
N PHE A 177 -11.33 -40.12 -17.81
CA PHE A 177 -12.21 -40.96 -16.98
C PHE A 177 -13.09 -41.90 -17.80
N PHE A 178 -13.49 -41.52 -19.02
CA PHE A 178 -14.44 -42.29 -19.84
C PHE A 178 -13.81 -43.25 -20.87
N ARG A 179 -12.50 -43.16 -21.22
CA ARG A 179 -11.99 -43.83 -22.44
C ARG A 179 -10.74 -44.71 -22.37
N ASN A 180 -10.11 -44.97 -21.21
CA ASN A 180 -9.06 -46.01 -21.01
C ASN A 180 -7.96 -46.13 -22.10
N GLY A 181 -7.61 -45.06 -22.83
CA GLY A 181 -6.61 -45.06 -23.90
C GLY A 181 -5.49 -44.07 -23.60
N LEU A 182 -4.53 -44.47 -22.77
CA LEU A 182 -3.64 -43.54 -22.05
C LEU A 182 -2.41 -43.03 -22.82
N ALA A 183 -1.83 -43.79 -23.76
CA ALA A 183 -0.47 -43.51 -24.22
C ALA A 183 -0.35 -42.43 -25.32
N LEU A 184 -1.14 -42.51 -26.39
CA LEU A 184 -1.07 -41.55 -27.51
C LEU A 184 -1.73 -40.20 -27.19
N GLY A 185 -2.78 -40.21 -26.35
CA GLY A 185 -3.44 -38.99 -25.88
C GLY A 185 -2.54 -38.15 -24.97
N ALA A 186 -1.72 -38.78 -24.13
CA ALA A 186 -0.83 -38.08 -23.20
C ALA A 186 0.25 -37.26 -23.94
N LEU A 187 0.84 -37.79 -25.01
CA LEU A 187 1.89 -37.10 -25.75
C LEU A 187 1.38 -35.85 -26.48
N VAL A 188 0.23 -35.94 -27.15
CA VAL A 188 -0.41 -34.80 -27.83
C VAL A 188 -0.83 -33.73 -26.82
N THR A 189 -1.32 -34.15 -25.65
CA THR A 189 -1.71 -33.23 -24.56
C THR A 189 -0.48 -32.52 -23.97
N LEU A 190 0.64 -33.23 -23.78
CA LEU A 190 1.89 -32.64 -23.31
C LEU A 190 2.48 -31.64 -24.31
N MET A 191 2.46 -31.98 -25.61
CA MET A 191 2.91 -31.09 -26.69
C MET A 191 2.06 -29.82 -26.78
N ALA A 192 0.73 -29.96 -26.78
CA ALA A 192 -0.20 -28.83 -26.77
C ALA A 192 -0.06 -27.99 -25.49
N GLY A 193 0.15 -28.65 -24.35
CA GLY A 193 0.45 -28.03 -23.07
C GLY A 193 1.76 -27.24 -23.09
N ALA A 194 2.83 -27.78 -23.66
CA ALA A 194 4.14 -27.12 -23.75
C ALA A 194 4.13 -25.92 -24.71
N MET A 195 3.51 -26.06 -25.89
CA MET A 195 3.33 -24.93 -26.82
C MET A 195 2.41 -23.86 -26.24
N GLY A 196 1.31 -24.26 -25.61
CA GLY A 196 0.42 -23.36 -24.88
C GLY A 196 1.14 -22.63 -23.76
N TRP A 197 1.96 -23.34 -22.98
CA TRP A 197 2.77 -22.78 -21.89
C TRP A 197 3.80 -21.78 -22.40
N MET A 198 4.51 -22.08 -23.49
CA MET A 198 5.51 -21.18 -24.08
C MET A 198 4.84 -19.89 -24.62
N PHE A 199 3.70 -20.02 -25.31
CA PHE A 199 2.94 -18.87 -25.80
C PHE A 199 2.34 -18.02 -24.67
N LEU A 200 1.82 -18.67 -23.62
CA LEU A 200 1.35 -17.99 -22.42
C LEU A 200 2.49 -17.27 -21.69
N ARG A 201 3.69 -17.86 -21.65
CA ARG A 201 4.89 -17.25 -21.04
C ARG A 201 5.32 -15.99 -21.78
N PHE A 202 5.46 -16.03 -23.11
CA PHE A 202 5.80 -14.83 -23.88
C PHE A 202 4.75 -13.72 -23.76
N LYS A 203 3.46 -14.06 -23.73
CA LYS A 203 2.40 -13.08 -23.48
C LYS A 203 2.43 -12.53 -22.05
N ARG A 204 2.81 -13.36 -21.08
CA ARG A 204 2.92 -13.00 -19.66
C ARG A 204 4.07 -12.01 -19.45
N ASP A 205 5.21 -12.20 -20.09
CA ASP A 205 6.39 -11.33 -19.92
C ASP A 205 6.15 -9.93 -20.54
N GLY A 206 5.58 -9.88 -21.75
CA GLY A 206 5.20 -8.61 -22.40
C GLY A 206 4.07 -7.87 -21.69
N TYR A 207 3.10 -8.59 -21.12
CA TYR A 207 2.05 -8.00 -20.29
C TYR A 207 2.61 -7.52 -18.95
N ALA A 208 3.48 -8.29 -18.30
CA ALA A 208 4.03 -7.95 -16.99
C ALA A 208 4.81 -6.63 -17.02
N ALA A 209 5.64 -6.41 -18.05
CA ALA A 209 6.39 -5.17 -18.19
C ALA A 209 5.47 -3.95 -18.36
N LEU A 210 4.43 -4.06 -19.21
CA LEU A 210 3.45 -2.99 -19.43
C LEU A 210 2.58 -2.76 -18.19
N HIS A 211 2.14 -3.83 -17.55
CA HIS A 211 1.35 -3.77 -16.32
C HIS A 211 2.13 -3.12 -15.19
N LEU A 212 3.41 -3.46 -15.03
CA LEU A 212 4.28 -2.89 -14.00
C LEU A 212 4.53 -1.39 -14.24
N ARG A 213 4.75 -0.96 -15.49
CA ARG A 213 4.85 0.47 -15.84
C ARG A 213 3.54 1.20 -15.53
N TYR A 214 2.41 0.64 -15.95
CA TYR A 214 1.09 1.20 -15.68
C TYR A 214 0.81 1.32 -14.18
N GLN A 215 1.07 0.27 -13.41
CA GLN A 215 0.82 0.27 -11.97
C GLN A 215 1.72 1.27 -11.25
N ARG A 216 3.02 1.32 -11.55
CA ARG A 216 3.91 2.37 -10.98
C ARG A 216 3.42 3.78 -11.27
N ALA A 217 2.92 4.02 -12.49
CA ALA A 217 2.37 5.31 -12.86
C ALA A 217 1.06 5.61 -12.12
N LEU A 218 0.21 4.59 -11.92
CA LEU A 218 -1.00 4.71 -11.13
C LEU A 218 -0.69 5.00 -9.67
N ASP A 219 0.19 4.21 -9.04
CA ASP A 219 0.61 4.36 -7.64
C ASP A 219 1.21 5.75 -7.37
N ALA A 220 1.89 6.33 -8.37
CA ALA A 220 2.44 7.68 -8.32
C ALA A 220 1.38 8.79 -8.52
N ALA A 221 0.33 8.52 -9.30
CA ALA A 221 -0.73 9.48 -9.63
C ALA A 221 -1.85 9.52 -8.57
N VAL A 222 -2.06 8.42 -7.85
CA VAL A 222 -3.04 8.38 -6.75
C VAL A 222 -2.59 9.39 -5.67
N PRO A 223 -3.45 10.33 -5.23
CA PRO A 223 -3.09 11.23 -4.14
C PRO A 223 -2.84 10.45 -2.83
N PRO A 224 -1.99 10.94 -1.92
CA PRO A 224 -1.91 10.34 -0.58
C PRO A 224 -3.25 10.49 0.14
N ASP A 225 -3.58 9.50 0.99
CA ASP A 225 -4.74 9.57 1.88
C ASP A 225 -4.43 10.50 3.06
N ILE A 226 -3.22 10.42 3.58
CA ILE A 226 -2.78 11.15 4.77
C ILE A 226 -1.42 11.78 4.49
N VAL A 227 -1.26 13.06 4.82
CA VAL A 227 0.01 13.78 4.76
C VAL A 227 0.47 14.16 6.16
N LEU A 228 1.75 13.94 6.47
CA LEU A 228 2.36 14.21 7.75
C LEU A 228 3.51 15.20 7.58
N GLU A 229 3.40 16.38 8.18
CA GLU A 229 4.51 17.35 8.28
C GLU A 229 5.26 17.11 9.58
N LEU A 230 6.55 16.80 9.50
CA LEU A 230 7.43 16.57 10.63
C LEU A 230 8.44 17.71 10.73
N TYR A 231 8.38 18.48 11.81
CA TYR A 231 9.35 19.54 12.10
C TYR A 231 10.13 19.22 13.37
N ARG A 232 11.45 19.22 13.29
CA ARG A 232 12.29 19.06 14.48
C ARG A 232 12.02 20.14 15.52
N ALA A 233 12.04 19.73 16.79
CA ALA A 233 11.80 20.61 17.92
C ALA A 233 12.54 20.09 19.17
N GLU A 234 12.75 20.96 20.14
CA GLU A 234 13.23 20.55 21.45
C GLU A 234 12.10 19.88 22.24
N GLY A 235 12.36 18.69 22.77
CA GLY A 235 11.40 17.89 23.53
C GLY A 235 11.66 17.87 25.04
N PRO A 236 10.84 17.13 25.82
CA PRO A 236 9.72 16.30 25.36
C PRO A 236 8.50 17.13 24.94
N LEU A 237 7.77 16.64 23.94
CA LEU A 237 6.54 17.26 23.44
C LEU A 237 5.32 16.39 23.80
N PRO A 238 4.13 16.99 24.02
CA PRO A 238 2.92 16.22 24.30
C PRO A 238 2.54 15.40 23.07
N GLY A 239 2.50 14.07 23.22
CA GLY A 239 2.01 13.17 22.20
C GLY A 239 0.48 13.14 22.11
N GLY A 240 -0.05 12.15 21.41
CA GLY A 240 -1.49 11.97 21.24
C GLY A 240 -1.83 11.08 20.05
N SER A 241 -3.09 11.13 19.62
CA SER A 241 -3.63 10.34 18.52
C SER A 241 -4.52 11.21 17.62
N VAL A 242 -4.74 10.71 16.40
CA VAL A 242 -5.66 11.31 15.42
C VAL A 242 -6.74 10.30 15.08
N ALA A 243 -7.97 10.75 14.88
CA ALA A 243 -9.06 9.94 14.36
C ALA A 243 -9.64 10.63 13.11
N LEU A 244 -9.87 9.87 12.04
CA LEU A 244 -10.26 10.45 10.75
C LEU A 244 -11.73 10.89 10.67
N GLU A 245 -12.61 10.53 11.63
CA GLU A 245 -13.97 11.10 11.82
C GLU A 245 -14.69 10.59 13.08
N GLY A 246 -15.43 11.43 13.82
CA GLY A 246 -16.25 11.02 14.98
C GLY A 246 -15.97 11.72 16.33
N GLN A 247 -16.13 13.05 16.36
CA GLN A 247 -16.36 13.92 17.54
C GLN A 247 -15.26 14.12 18.62
N PRO A 248 -15.32 15.26 19.35
CA PRO A 248 -14.16 15.92 19.95
C PRO A 248 -13.78 15.28 21.28
N PHE A 249 -12.48 15.15 21.55
CA PHE A 249 -12.01 14.88 22.90
C PHE A 249 -12.26 16.13 23.76
N SER A 250 -13.34 16.09 24.55
CA SER A 250 -13.59 16.95 25.72
C SER A 250 -12.69 16.59 26.88
#